data_AF-A0A976DY34-F1
#
_entry.id   AF-A0A976DY34-F1
#
_cell.length_a   1.000
_cell.length_b   1.000
_cell.length_c   1.000
_cell.angle_alpha   90.00
_cell.angle_beta   90.00
_cell.angle_gamma   90.00
#
_symmetry.space_group_name_H-M   'P 1'
#
loop_
_entity.id
_entity.type
_entity.pdbx_description
1 polymer ?
#
loop_
_entity_poly.entity_id
_entity_poly.type
_entity_poly.pdbx_seq_one_letter_code
_entity_poly.pdbx_strand_id
1 'polypeptide(L)'
;MRTSIKETGEKLIWDIYNTLTEIEATFRVLKTELNIRPVFHQKDERTMAHIQLGILAYMIVNTIRHKLKAANIHHDWRNITRIMNTQKIVKTSFKNEKGKVIIIKKCSEPITEALEIYQATKYKPKPFSMKKYVLPQ
;
A
#
# COMPACT_ATOMS: atom_id res chain seq x y z
N MET A 1 -8.73 -28.99 19.24
CA MET A 1 -7.63 -28.32 18.50
C MET A 1 -6.34 -29.06 18.84
N ARG A 2 -5.65 -29.71 17.88
CA ARG A 2 -4.37 -30.38 18.15
C ARG A 2 -3.25 -29.34 18.01
N THR A 3 -2.48 -29.10 19.07
CA THR A 3 -1.32 -28.20 19.03
C THR A 3 -0.14 -28.88 19.72
N SER A 4 1.09 -28.61 19.26
CA SER A 4 2.34 -29.10 19.88
C SER A 4 2.86 -28.15 20.98
N ILE A 5 2.09 -27.10 21.32
CA ILE A 5 2.47 -26.08 22.31
C ILE A 5 2.17 -26.62 23.70
N LYS A 6 3.19 -26.61 24.57
CA LYS A 6 3.10 -27.17 25.94
C LYS A 6 2.51 -26.20 26.97
N GLU A 7 2.56 -24.89 26.71
CA GLU A 7 2.00 -23.87 27.59
C GLU A 7 0.57 -23.52 27.18
N THR A 8 -0.37 -23.84 28.07
CA THR A 8 -1.82 -23.67 27.93
C THR A 8 -2.32 -22.37 28.57
N GLY A 9 -1.52 -21.30 28.53
CA GLY A 9 -1.98 -20.00 28.98
C GLY A 9 -3.16 -19.55 28.11
N GLU A 10 -4.34 -19.42 28.69
CA GLU A 10 -5.57 -19.03 27.97
C GLU A 10 -5.37 -17.76 27.14
N LYS A 11 -4.62 -16.80 27.69
CA LYS A 11 -4.22 -15.56 27.01
C LYS A 11 -3.35 -15.80 25.77
N LEU A 12 -2.38 -16.70 25.84
CA LEU A 12 -1.51 -17.03 24.71
C LEU A 12 -2.31 -17.68 23.56
N ILE A 13 -3.22 -18.58 23.90
CA ILE A 13 -4.10 -19.23 22.90
C ILE A 13 -4.99 -18.19 22.23
N TRP A 14 -5.55 -17.27 23.00
CA TRP A 14 -6.33 -16.15 22.48
C TRP A 14 -5.50 -15.31 21.51
N ASP A 15 -4.29 -14.90 21.90
CA ASP A 15 -3.42 -14.05 21.08
C ASP A 15 -3.04 -14.73 19.75
N ILE A 16 -2.76 -16.03 19.78
CA ILE A 16 -2.48 -16.83 18.58
C ILE A 16 -3.72 -16.88 17.66
N TYR A 17 -4.90 -17.14 18.22
CA TYR A 17 -6.14 -17.21 17.44
C TYR A 17 -6.47 -15.88 16.76
N ASN A 18 -6.24 -14.79 17.49
CA ASN A 18 -6.42 -13.45 16.96
C ASN A 18 -5.41 -13.09 15.87
N THR A 19 -4.17 -13.52 16.04
CA THR A 19 -3.12 -13.36 15.02
C THR A 19 -3.48 -14.12 13.74
N LEU A 20 -3.98 -15.36 13.85
CA LEU A 20 -4.45 -16.14 12.70
C LEU A 20 -5.62 -15.44 11.98
N THR A 21 -6.56 -14.91 12.75
CA THR A 21 -7.71 -14.17 12.20
C THR A 21 -7.25 -12.91 11.45
N GLU A 22 -6.25 -12.20 11.97
CA GLU A 22 -5.64 -11.04 11.30
C GLU A 22 -4.90 -11.43 10.01
N ILE A 23 -4.19 -12.56 10.03
CA ILE A 23 -3.54 -13.13 8.85
C ILE A 23 -4.58 -13.48 7.78
N GLU A 24 -5.67 -14.15 8.13
CA GLU A 24 -6.76 -14.52 7.22
C GLU A 24 -7.46 -13.28 6.64
N ALA A 25 -7.78 -12.30 7.49
CA ALA A 25 -8.36 -11.03 7.07
C ALA A 25 -7.46 -10.33 6.06
N THR A 26 -6.14 -10.39 6.24
CA THR A 26 -5.22 -9.77 5.30
C THR A 26 -5.05 -10.58 4.02
N PHE A 27 -5.02 -11.91 4.07
CA PHE A 27 -5.08 -12.74 2.85
C PHE A 27 -6.36 -12.50 2.06
N ARG A 28 -7.48 -12.25 2.73
CA ARG A 28 -8.73 -11.83 2.09
C ARG A 28 -8.55 -10.49 1.37
N VAL A 29 -7.97 -9.48 2.03
CA VAL A 29 -7.67 -8.17 1.41
C VAL A 29 -6.75 -8.31 0.19
N LEU A 30 -5.69 -9.12 0.26
CA LEU A 30 -4.79 -9.36 -0.87
C LEU A 30 -5.51 -9.97 -2.07
N LYS A 31 -6.44 -10.91 -1.83
CA LYS A 31 -7.23 -11.56 -2.87
C LYS A 31 -8.31 -10.64 -3.45
N THR A 32 -8.97 -9.82 -2.62
CA THR A 32 -10.11 -8.99 -3.05
C THR A 32 -9.71 -7.60 -3.50
N GLU A 33 -8.93 -6.87 -2.70
CA GLU A 33 -8.58 -5.47 -2.96
C GLU A 33 -7.34 -5.32 -3.82
N LEU A 34 -6.37 -6.23 -3.65
CA LEU A 34 -5.13 -6.22 -4.42
C LEU A 34 -5.16 -7.16 -5.64
N ASN A 35 -6.26 -7.90 -5.80
CA ASN A 35 -6.54 -8.81 -6.91
C ASN A 35 -5.38 -9.78 -7.23
N ILE A 36 -4.63 -10.23 -6.22
CA ILE A 36 -3.54 -11.22 -6.31
C ILE A 36 -4.06 -12.64 -6.62
N ARG A 37 -5.30 -12.79 -7.11
CA ARG A 37 -5.83 -14.12 -7.42
C ARG A 37 -4.87 -14.87 -8.35
N PRO A 38 -4.66 -16.18 -8.14
CA PRO A 38 -3.83 -16.96 -9.03
C PRO A 38 -4.39 -16.86 -10.44
N VAL A 39 -3.69 -16.14 -11.31
CA VAL A 39 -3.77 -16.40 -12.74
C VAL A 39 -3.15 -17.79 -12.91
N PHE A 40 -3.67 -18.61 -13.83
CA PHE A 40 -3.19 -19.98 -14.04
C PHE A 40 -1.69 -19.98 -14.46
N HIS A 41 -0.81 -19.88 -13.48
CA HIS A 41 0.63 -19.93 -13.65
C HIS A 41 0.99 -21.41 -13.75
N GLN A 42 1.23 -21.87 -14.98
CA GLN A 42 1.52 -23.27 -15.27
C GLN A 42 3.01 -23.64 -15.05
N LYS A 43 3.87 -22.65 -14.85
CA LYS A 43 5.31 -22.84 -14.62
C LYS A 43 5.64 -22.49 -13.18
N ASP A 44 6.43 -23.33 -12.53
CA ASP A 44 6.84 -23.17 -11.13
C ASP A 44 7.47 -21.81 -10.85
N GLU A 45 8.33 -21.33 -11.75
CA GLU A 45 8.98 -20.02 -11.64
C GLU A 45 7.96 -18.87 -11.54
N ARG A 46 6.88 -18.93 -12.34
CA ARG A 46 5.85 -17.89 -12.35
C ARG A 46 5.00 -17.94 -11.09
N THR A 47 4.70 -19.14 -10.59
CA THR A 47 4.01 -19.35 -9.32
C THR A 47 4.82 -18.79 -8.16
N MET A 48 6.13 -19.06 -8.13
CA MET A 48 7.03 -18.56 -7.10
C MET A 48 7.13 -17.02 -7.10
N ALA A 49 7.30 -16.42 -8.27
CA ALA A 49 7.33 -14.97 -8.41
C ALA A 49 6.01 -14.31 -7.95
N HIS A 50 4.87 -14.92 -8.27
CA HIS A 50 3.55 -14.44 -7.84
C HIS A 50 3.37 -14.49 -6.31
N ILE A 51 3.83 -15.57 -5.67
CA ILE A 51 3.82 -15.70 -4.20
C ILE A 51 4.70 -14.63 -3.56
N GLN A 52 5.92 -14.44 -4.07
CA GLN A 52 6.84 -13.42 -3.58
C GLN A 52 6.26 -12.01 -3.72
N LEU A 53 5.67 -11.69 -4.86
CA LEU A 53 4.99 -10.41 -5.08
C LEU A 53 3.83 -10.23 -4.09
N GLY A 54 3.05 -11.28 -3.84
CA GLY A 54 1.96 -11.24 -2.88
C GLY A 54 2.43 -10.98 -1.45
N ILE A 55 3.55 -11.58 -1.05
CA ILE A 55 4.19 -11.34 0.27
C ILE A 55 4.70 -9.89 0.37
N LEU A 56 5.35 -9.37 -0.66
CA LEU A 56 5.82 -7.98 -0.67
C LEU A 56 4.64 -7.00 -0.55
N ALA A 57 3.58 -7.25 -1.31
CA ALA A 57 2.40 -6.42 -1.29
C ALA A 57 1.69 -6.45 0.08
N TYR A 58 1.64 -7.62 0.72
CA TYR A 58 1.20 -7.78 2.11
C TYR A 58 2.02 -6.95 3.08
N MET A 59 3.35 -7.04 3.02
CA MET A 59 4.24 -6.31 3.92
C MET A 59 3.98 -4.81 3.85
N ILE A 60 3.76 -4.27 2.64
CA ILE A 60 3.44 -2.85 2.45
C ILE A 60 2.11 -2.49 3.11
N VAL A 61 1.04 -3.22 2.79
CA VAL A 61 -0.32 -2.98 3.33
C VAL A 61 -0.32 -3.09 4.85
N ASN A 62 0.29 -4.14 5.40
CA ASN A 62 0.33 -4.38 6.83
C ASN A 62 1.14 -3.29 7.56
N THR A 63 2.28 -2.87 7.00
CA THR A 63 3.09 -1.78 7.59
C THR A 63 2.31 -0.48 7.65
N ILE A 64 1.56 -0.13 6.59
CA ILE A 64 0.72 1.08 6.57
C ILE A 64 -0.39 0.97 7.63
N ARG A 65 -1.13 -0.14 7.65
CA ARG A 65 -2.21 -0.35 8.64
C ARG A 65 -1.71 -0.33 10.07
N HIS A 66 -0.56 -0.95 10.33
CA HIS A 66 0.07 -0.94 11.65
C HIS A 66 0.42 0.49 12.11
N LYS A 67 1.02 1.30 11.22
CA LYS A 67 1.30 2.71 11.52
C LYS A 67 0.03 3.53 11.77
N LEU A 68 -1.03 3.30 11.00
CA LEU A 68 -2.31 3.99 11.17
C LEU A 68 -3.00 3.58 12.49
N LYS A 69 -2.98 2.29 12.83
CA LYS A 69 -3.52 1.78 14.11
C LYS A 69 -2.81 2.40 15.31
N ALA A 70 -1.48 2.58 15.23
CA ALA A 70 -0.71 3.27 16.28
C ALA A 70 -1.11 4.75 16.45
N ALA A 71 -1.66 5.38 15.41
CA ALA A 71 -2.22 6.73 15.44
C ALA A 71 -3.74 6.75 15.72
N ASN A 72 -4.31 5.62 16.18
CA ASN A 72 -5.73 5.42 16.46
C ASN A 72 -6.66 5.49 15.22
N ILE A 73 -6.11 5.35 14.01
CA ILE A 73 -6.86 5.34 12.75
C ILE A 73 -7.16 3.90 12.34
N HIS A 74 -8.43 3.51 12.38
CA HIS A 74 -8.89 2.13 12.16
C HIS A 74 -9.64 1.98 10.82
N HIS A 75 -9.04 2.45 9.73
CA HIS A 75 -9.65 2.31 8.40
C HIS A 75 -9.33 0.97 7.73
N ASP A 76 -10.31 0.44 7.01
CA ASP A 76 -10.11 -0.65 6.07
C ASP A 76 -9.21 -0.23 4.90
N TRP A 77 -8.50 -1.19 4.31
CA TRP A 77 -7.62 -0.91 3.18
C TRP A 77 -8.33 -0.21 2.01
N ARG A 78 -9.58 -0.59 1.72
CA ARG A 78 -10.40 0.05 0.69
C ARG A 78 -10.67 1.52 0.98
N ASN A 79 -10.89 1.87 2.24
CA ASN A 79 -11.11 3.26 2.64
C ASN A 79 -9.81 4.05 2.56
N ILE A 80 -8.69 3.46 2.99
CA ILE A 80 -7.37 4.08 2.85
C ILE A 80 -7.07 4.36 1.37
N THR A 81 -7.25 3.39 0.49
CA THR A 81 -7.01 3.58 -0.96
C THR A 81 -7.99 4.58 -1.56
N ARG A 82 -9.26 4.61 -1.14
CA ARG A 82 -10.26 5.61 -1.57
C ARG A 82 -9.82 7.03 -1.19
N ILE A 83 -9.43 7.25 0.07
CA ILE A 83 -8.95 8.56 0.56
C ILE A 83 -7.68 8.96 -0.19
N MET A 84 -6.69 8.08 -0.26
CA MET A 84 -5.42 8.38 -0.94
C MET A 84 -5.60 8.59 -2.45
N ASN A 85 -6.60 7.98 -3.07
CA ASN A 85 -6.92 8.19 -4.48
C ASN A 85 -7.41 9.61 -4.80
N THR A 86 -7.82 10.39 -3.80
CA THR A 86 -8.20 11.80 -4.01
C THR A 86 -7.02 12.68 -4.38
N GLN A 87 -5.80 12.31 -3.96
CA GLN A 87 -4.59 13.03 -4.32
C GLN A 87 -3.97 12.46 -5.59
N LYS A 88 -3.71 13.31 -6.58
CA LYS A 88 -3.17 12.92 -7.89
C LYS A 88 -1.86 13.65 -8.19
N ILE A 89 -1.05 13.01 -9.03
CA ILE A 89 0.15 13.62 -9.63
C ILE A 89 -0.13 13.84 -11.11
N VAL A 90 -0.06 15.09 -11.54
CA VAL A 90 -0.25 15.49 -12.95
C VAL A 90 1.11 15.71 -13.59
N LYS A 91 1.32 15.08 -14.74
CA LYS A 91 2.51 15.26 -15.60
C LYS A 91 2.06 16.02 -16.85
N THR A 92 2.47 17.28 -16.96
CA THR A 92 2.21 18.10 -18.15
C THR A 92 3.47 18.13 -19.01
N SER A 93 3.34 17.80 -20.29
CA SER A 93 4.43 17.90 -21.27
C SER A 93 4.03 18.85 -22.39
N PHE A 94 4.90 19.80 -22.71
CA PHE A 94 4.70 20.70 -23.85
C PHE A 94 6.03 20.97 -24.55
N LYS A 95 5.95 21.28 -25.85
CA LYS A 95 7.09 21.62 -26.70
C LYS A 95 7.23 23.14 -26.73
N ASN A 96 8.40 23.64 -26.36
CA ASN A 96 8.69 25.07 -26.48
C ASN A 96 8.94 25.44 -27.96
N GLU A 97 8.89 26.72 -28.31
CA GLU A 97 9.17 27.24 -29.66
C GLU A 97 10.54 26.78 -30.18
N LYS A 98 11.51 26.58 -29.28
CA LYS A 98 12.86 26.05 -29.57
C LYS A 98 12.93 24.52 -29.72
N GLY A 99 11.80 23.84 -29.89
CA GLY A 99 11.72 22.39 -30.08
C GLY A 99 12.03 21.50 -28.88
N LYS A 100 12.33 22.08 -27.70
CA LYS A 100 12.63 21.34 -26.46
C LYS A 100 11.36 20.88 -25.75
N VAL A 101 11.33 19.65 -25.27
CA VAL A 101 10.22 19.10 -24.47
C VAL A 101 10.42 19.44 -23.00
N ILE A 102 9.46 20.18 -22.44
CA ILE A 102 9.42 20.52 -21.01
C ILE A 102 8.41 19.61 -20.33
N ILE A 103 8.86 18.92 -19.28
CA ILE A 103 8.00 18.10 -18.43
C ILE A 103 7.88 18.76 -17.06
N ILE A 104 6.65 19.04 -16.65
CA ILE A 104 6.30 19.55 -15.32
C ILE A 104 5.50 18.49 -14.59
N LYS A 105 5.95 18.11 -13.40
CA LYS A 105 5.19 17.25 -12.48
C LYS A 105 4.67 18.09 -11.33
N LYS A 106 3.35 18.13 -11.14
CA LYS A 106 2.69 18.83 -10.02
C LYS A 106 1.76 17.86 -9.29
N CYS A 107 1.80 17.89 -7.96
CA CYS A 107 0.91 17.11 -7.12
C CYS A 107 -0.26 17.98 -6.67
N SER A 108 -1.47 17.41 -6.61
CA SER A 108 -2.63 18.07 -6.04
C SER A 108 -2.49 18.22 -4.53
N GLU A 109 -3.28 19.12 -3.96
CA GLU A 109 -3.33 19.28 -2.50
C GLU A 109 -4.12 18.13 -1.88
N PRO A 110 -3.65 17.56 -0.76
CA PRO A 110 -4.39 16.52 -0.05
C PRO A 110 -5.61 17.11 0.65
N ILE A 111 -6.70 16.35 0.67
CA ILE A 111 -7.85 16.61 1.56
C ILE A 111 -7.46 16.36 3.03
N THR A 112 -8.30 16.80 3.97
CA THR A 112 -8.04 16.67 5.41
C THR A 112 -7.77 15.21 5.83
N GLU A 113 -8.57 14.25 5.36
CA GLU A 113 -8.41 12.83 5.70
C GLU A 113 -7.10 12.25 5.13
N ALA A 114 -6.67 12.70 3.95
CA ALA A 114 -5.38 12.29 3.39
C ALA A 114 -4.22 12.90 4.19
N LEU A 115 -4.37 14.14 4.66
CA LEU A 115 -3.37 14.79 5.50
C LEU A 115 -3.18 14.06 6.84
N GLU A 116 -4.25 13.58 7.46
CA GLU A 116 -4.21 12.76 8.67
C GLU A 116 -3.39 11.47 8.45
N ILE A 117 -3.60 10.79 7.31
CA ILE A 117 -2.82 9.60 6.93
C ILE A 117 -1.33 9.96 6.77
N TYR A 118 -1.00 11.09 6.14
CA TYR A 118 0.39 11.54 6.00
C TYR A 118 1.05 11.85 7.34
N GLN A 119 0.33 12.52 8.25
CA GLN A 119 0.83 12.83 9.59
C GLN A 119 1.06 11.55 10.40
N ALA A 120 0.09 10.63 10.40
CA ALA A 120 0.19 9.35 11.09
C ALA A 120 1.37 8.50 10.58
N THR A 121 1.61 8.50 9.27
CA THR A 121 2.69 7.73 8.65
C THR A 121 4.05 8.46 8.66
N LYS A 122 4.08 9.72 9.10
CA LYS A 122 5.24 10.62 9.12
C LYS A 122 5.85 10.87 7.73
N TYR A 123 5.03 10.89 6.69
CA TYR A 123 5.45 11.21 5.33
C TYR A 123 5.08 12.65 4.93
N LYS A 124 5.88 13.24 4.04
CA LYS A 124 5.58 14.54 3.47
C LYS A 124 4.38 14.43 2.52
N PRO A 125 3.32 15.26 2.67
CA PRO A 125 2.13 15.16 1.82
C PRO A 125 2.39 15.49 0.35
N LYS A 126 3.42 16.29 0.07
CA LYS A 126 3.90 16.60 -1.29
C LYS A 126 5.28 15.96 -1.48
N PRO A 127 5.40 14.82 -2.17
CA PRO A 127 6.67 14.11 -2.32
C PRO A 127 7.68 14.85 -3.23
N PHE A 128 7.20 15.76 -4.08
CA PHE A 128 8.04 16.53 -4.99
C PHE A 128 7.72 18.02 -4.91
N SER A 129 8.75 18.86 -4.78
CA SER A 129 8.69 20.25 -5.25
C SER A 129 8.62 20.26 -6.79
N MET A 130 8.05 21.30 -7.40
CA MET A 130 7.90 21.39 -8.85
C MET A 130 9.25 21.15 -9.54
N LYS A 131 9.40 20.02 -10.26
CA LYS A 131 10.60 19.70 -11.03
C LYS A 131 10.34 19.93 -12.51
N LYS A 132 11.12 20.84 -13.12
CA LYS A 132 11.14 21.12 -14.55
C LYS A 132 12.27 20.32 -15.18
N TYR A 133 11.93 19.37 -16.04
CA TYR A 133 12.91 18.65 -16.85
C TYR A 133 12.88 19.20 -18.27
N VAL A 134 14.06 19.51 -18.81
CA VAL A 134 14.24 19.89 -20.21
C VAL A 134 15.03 18.76 -20.86
N LEU A 135 14.39 17.99 -21.74
CA LEU A 135 15.07 16.92 -22.46
C LEU A 135 15.71 17.51 -23.73
N PRO A 136 17.04 17.32 -23.94
CA PRO A 136 17.63 17.49 -25.27
C PRO A 136 17.15 16.37 -26.21
N GLN A 137 17.19 16.63 -27.52
CA GLN A 137 16.81 15.66 -28.55
C GLN A 137 17.76 14.46 -28.56
#